data_AF-A0AAW0DUW1-F1
#
_entry.id   AF-A0AAW0DUW1-F1
#
_cell.length_a   1.000
_cell.length_b   1.000
_cell.length_c   1.000
_cell.angle_alpha   90.00
_cell.angle_beta   90.00
_cell.angle_gamma   90.00
#
_symmetry.space_group_name_H-M   'P 1'
#
loop_
_entity.id
_entity.type
_entity.pdbx_description
1 polymer ?
#
loop_
_entity_poly.entity_id
_entity_poly.type
_entity_poly.pdbx_seq_one_letter_code
_entity_poly.pdbx_strand_id
1 'polypeptide(L)'
;MASFASTVVSRSPSSIISYLARLKTTHFDPSKHSFLFTLSPPSSSADTSGLDSSADLASLVNALMNFSPTSLGCLSAPLTGGSGTEEARYNPISCSVVLLDKQYSIPFRSTIPGRARTQVGRWHAFRLKDEDDYGGKWDDIESLTTQTNKRVDWEEVWSENADVKKDWSALPQELANLRQTPESIRQFLLFSDSSPEGLVSTLHSTFPPSSAFTLLRPPFITGRPVTLFENGKIHGSGSIGVAFTNVGPSELHLKLPKDLRPLGAEMTVTRAEGNLLNTLDNSNPTRLLLEAIRKAGIDAASEDAVLFKEEEEFYLGVGSGSQIYTITSGDPSRGTIALDTTRAPVAGEKVQFYHRSKRSASTSASSIFSANQSEPLVTFGVADLSVRDHTEGKGPLIMENVFITCSENGLWATRGASETPWTCTVSGCSIRSDL
;
A
#
# COMPACT_ATOMS: atom_id res chain seq x y z
N MET A 1 -5.30 21.47 -4.56
CA MET A 1 -4.41 20.94 -3.51
C MET A 1 -3.20 20.29 -4.14
N ALA A 2 -3.42 19.37 -5.08
CA ALA A 2 -2.57 19.28 -6.24
C ALA A 2 -2.90 20.42 -7.22
N SER A 3 -1.90 21.11 -7.77
CA SER A 3 -2.09 22.08 -8.87
C SER A 3 -1.93 21.43 -10.24
N PHE A 4 -1.26 20.27 -10.28
CA PHE A 4 -1.02 19.49 -11.49
C PHE A 4 -0.66 18.06 -11.12
N ALA A 5 -1.12 17.08 -11.90
CA ALA A 5 -0.68 15.69 -11.82
C ALA A 5 -0.41 15.16 -13.22
N SER A 6 0.53 14.23 -13.35
CA SER A 6 0.76 13.52 -14.61
C SER A 6 1.46 12.19 -14.39
N THR A 7 1.08 11.19 -15.18
CA THR A 7 1.78 9.91 -15.28
C THR A 7 2.29 9.76 -16.70
N VAL A 8 3.60 9.57 -16.82
CA VAL A 8 4.30 9.37 -18.10
C VAL A 8 4.79 7.93 -18.17
N VAL A 9 4.38 7.22 -19.20
CA VAL A 9 4.79 5.84 -19.48
C VAL A 9 5.64 5.85 -20.76
N SER A 10 6.89 5.41 -20.68
CA SER A 10 7.85 5.53 -21.77
C SER A 10 8.80 4.34 -21.85
N ARG A 11 9.36 4.10 -23.04
CA ARG A 11 10.49 3.17 -23.26
C ARG A 11 11.85 3.78 -22.98
N SER A 12 11.93 5.10 -23.00
CA SER A 12 13.18 5.83 -22.87
C SER A 12 13.14 6.77 -21.66
N PRO A 13 14.12 6.66 -20.75
CA PRO A 13 14.35 7.64 -19.68
C PRO A 13 14.48 9.07 -20.22
N SER A 14 15.13 9.25 -21.38
CA SER A 14 15.35 10.56 -22.00
C SER A 14 14.04 11.30 -22.34
N SER A 15 12.99 10.57 -22.75
CA SER A 15 11.68 11.15 -23.03
C SER A 15 11.00 11.64 -21.75
N ILE A 16 11.16 10.90 -20.64
CA ILE A 16 10.66 11.32 -19.32
C ILE A 16 11.43 12.54 -18.83
N ILE A 17 12.76 12.56 -18.94
CA ILE A 17 13.59 13.71 -18.58
C ILE A 17 13.18 14.96 -19.38
N SER A 18 12.96 14.81 -20.69
CA SER A 18 12.50 15.90 -21.55
C SER A 18 11.14 16.43 -21.13
N TYR A 19 10.22 15.53 -20.74
CA TYR A 19 8.92 15.91 -20.18
C TYR A 19 9.07 16.68 -18.86
N LEU A 20 9.91 16.20 -17.93
CA LEU A 20 10.18 16.87 -16.66
C LEU A 20 10.78 18.27 -16.88
N ALA A 21 11.70 18.42 -17.83
CA ALA A 21 12.27 19.72 -18.18
C ALA A 21 11.18 20.71 -18.63
N ARG A 22 10.25 20.27 -19.47
CA ARG A 22 9.10 21.07 -19.88
C ARG A 22 8.20 21.42 -18.69
N LEU A 23 7.83 20.42 -17.88
CA LEU A 23 7.01 20.61 -16.67
C LEU A 23 7.60 21.66 -15.73
N LYS A 24 8.93 21.63 -15.54
CA LYS A 24 9.67 22.59 -14.71
C LYS A 24 9.53 24.02 -15.21
N THR A 25 9.41 24.22 -16.52
CA THR A 25 9.26 25.56 -17.14
C THR A 25 7.81 26.02 -17.24
N THR A 26 6.85 25.11 -17.38
CA THR A 26 5.45 25.48 -17.69
C THR A 26 4.53 25.53 -16.47
N HIS A 27 4.71 24.64 -15.49
CA HIS A 27 3.78 24.51 -14.35
C HIS A 27 4.44 24.68 -12.99
N PHE A 28 5.75 24.46 -12.88
CA PHE A 28 6.43 24.48 -11.59
C PHE A 28 6.85 25.90 -11.16
N ASP A 29 6.58 26.21 -9.89
CA ASP A 29 7.01 27.44 -9.22
C ASP A 29 7.58 27.01 -7.87
N PRO A 30 8.90 27.11 -7.62
CA PRO A 30 9.52 26.62 -6.40
C PRO A 30 9.03 27.35 -5.14
N SER A 31 8.50 28.57 -5.28
CA SER A 31 7.95 29.34 -4.15
C SER A 31 6.57 28.83 -3.71
N LYS A 32 5.80 28.28 -4.65
CA LYS A 32 4.41 27.82 -4.41
C LYS A 32 4.27 26.31 -4.33
N HIS A 33 5.14 25.57 -5.01
CA HIS A 33 4.96 24.14 -5.22
C HIS A 33 5.99 23.28 -4.49
N SER A 34 5.49 22.22 -3.86
CA SER A 34 6.26 21.03 -3.48
C SER A 34 6.14 19.99 -4.59
N PHE A 35 7.16 19.15 -4.74
CA PHE A 35 7.22 18.13 -5.79
C PHE A 35 7.08 16.74 -5.17
N LEU A 36 6.11 15.96 -5.61
CA LEU A 36 6.00 14.56 -5.24
C LEU A 36 6.07 13.70 -6.50
N PHE A 37 6.84 12.61 -6.45
CA PHE A 37 6.95 11.69 -7.57
C PHE A 37 6.97 10.22 -7.16
N THR A 38 6.60 9.35 -8.09
CA THR A 38 6.86 7.91 -8.01
C THR A 38 7.49 7.45 -9.31
N LEU A 39 8.48 6.58 -9.19
CA LEU A 39 9.20 6.03 -10.34
C LEU A 39 9.06 4.53 -10.32
N SER A 40 8.54 3.97 -11.40
CA SER A 40 8.53 2.55 -11.63
C SER A 40 9.53 2.20 -12.73
N PRO A 41 10.65 1.57 -12.38
CA PRO A 41 11.62 1.09 -13.36
C PRO A 41 11.09 -0.19 -14.05
N PRO A 42 11.70 -0.61 -15.17
CA PRO A 42 11.26 -1.80 -15.88
C PRO A 42 11.57 -3.07 -15.05
N SER A 43 10.64 -4.03 -15.05
CA SER A 43 10.78 -5.37 -14.46
C SER A 43 12.06 -6.08 -14.92
N SER A 44 12.83 -6.67 -14.02
CA SER A 44 14.09 -7.36 -14.32
C SER A 44 13.95 -8.69 -15.07
N SER A 45 12.71 -9.17 -15.30
CA SER A 45 12.42 -10.49 -15.87
C SER A 45 12.34 -10.54 -17.40
N ALA A 46 12.44 -9.41 -18.09
CA ALA A 46 12.46 -9.37 -19.55
C ALA A 46 13.91 -9.31 -20.04
N ASP A 47 14.31 -10.25 -20.91
CA ASP A 47 15.55 -10.24 -21.70
C ASP A 47 15.58 -9.00 -22.62
N THR A 48 15.77 -7.81 -22.06
CA THR A 48 15.93 -6.57 -22.85
C THR A 48 17.41 -6.34 -23.10
N SER A 49 17.92 -6.98 -24.16
CA SER A 49 19.27 -6.87 -24.70
C SER A 49 19.57 -5.50 -25.35
N GLY A 50 19.11 -4.39 -24.78
CA GLY A 50 19.17 -3.09 -25.47
C GLY A 50 19.06 -1.81 -24.64
N LEU A 51 19.02 -1.88 -23.30
CA LEU A 51 19.26 -0.69 -22.48
C LEU A 51 20.60 -0.86 -21.74
N ASP A 52 21.49 0.13 -21.87
CA ASP A 52 22.53 0.43 -20.88
C ASP A 52 21.86 0.96 -19.59
N SER A 53 20.97 0.14 -19.02
CA SER A 53 19.78 0.53 -18.24
C SER A 53 20.07 1.24 -16.93
N SER A 54 21.24 1.01 -16.33
CA SER A 54 21.59 1.56 -15.04
C SER A 54 21.99 3.04 -15.11
N ALA A 55 22.72 3.44 -16.15
CA ALA A 55 23.21 4.82 -16.30
C ALA A 55 22.08 5.79 -16.66
N ASP A 56 21.17 5.37 -17.54
CA ASP A 56 20.04 6.19 -17.94
C ASP A 56 19.00 6.31 -16.83
N LEU A 57 18.75 5.23 -16.08
CA LEU A 57 17.88 5.27 -14.91
C LEU A 57 18.47 6.14 -13.80
N ALA A 58 19.78 6.08 -13.57
CA ALA A 58 20.47 6.95 -12.61
C ALA A 58 20.33 8.43 -13.00
N SER A 59 20.41 8.74 -14.29
CA SER A 59 20.20 10.10 -14.80
C SER A 59 18.76 10.58 -14.60
N LEU A 60 17.75 9.71 -14.79
CA LEU A 60 16.35 10.02 -14.50
C LEU A 60 16.11 10.25 -13.01
N VAL A 61 16.64 9.38 -12.13
CA VAL A 61 16.56 9.56 -10.67
C VAL A 61 17.22 10.87 -10.25
N ASN A 62 18.38 11.20 -10.82
CA ASN A 62 19.08 12.45 -10.55
C ASN A 62 18.26 13.68 -11.01
N ALA A 63 17.57 13.59 -12.16
CA ALA A 63 16.69 14.65 -12.64
C ALA A 63 15.49 14.87 -11.70
N LEU A 64 14.89 13.79 -11.18
CA LEU A 64 13.78 13.85 -10.22
C LEU A 64 14.22 14.43 -8.87
N MET A 65 15.35 13.98 -8.32
CA MET A 65 15.88 14.47 -7.05
C MET A 65 16.27 15.96 -7.10
N ASN A 66 16.74 16.44 -8.25
CA ASN A 66 17.11 17.86 -8.46
C ASN A 66 15.98 18.70 -9.06
N PHE A 67 14.76 18.15 -9.17
CA PHE A 67 13.64 18.88 -9.74
C PHE A 67 13.29 20.10 -8.88
N SER A 68 13.21 19.90 -7.55
CA SER A 68 12.79 20.86 -6.54
C SER A 68 13.59 20.70 -5.24
N PRO A 69 13.87 21.78 -4.49
CA PRO A 69 14.47 21.70 -3.15
C PRO A 69 13.54 21.03 -2.12
N THR A 70 12.24 21.10 -2.34
CA THR A 70 11.21 20.41 -1.55
C THR A 70 10.62 19.30 -2.42
N SER A 71 11.23 18.11 -2.34
CA SER A 71 10.87 16.95 -3.14
C SER A 71 10.70 15.70 -2.29
N LEU A 72 9.63 14.96 -2.54
CA LEU A 72 9.38 13.64 -1.95
C LEU A 72 9.19 12.62 -3.08
N GLY A 73 9.52 11.37 -2.83
CA GLY A 73 9.12 10.32 -3.75
C GLY A 73 9.55 8.92 -3.34
N CYS A 74 9.15 7.92 -4.12
CA CYS A 74 9.60 6.55 -3.91
C CYS A 74 9.69 5.79 -5.24
N LEU A 75 10.36 4.63 -5.20
CA LEU A 75 10.16 3.65 -6.27
C LEU A 75 8.76 3.04 -6.17
N SER A 76 8.22 2.46 -7.24
CA SER A 76 6.87 1.89 -7.23
C SER A 76 6.80 0.65 -8.11
N ALA A 77 5.82 -0.21 -7.86
CA ALA A 77 5.62 -1.43 -8.62
C ALA A 77 5.35 -1.12 -10.11
N PRO A 78 5.84 -1.96 -11.04
CA PRO A 78 5.65 -1.78 -12.48
C PRO A 78 4.17 -1.75 -12.86
N LEU A 79 3.83 -0.80 -13.73
CA LEU A 79 2.59 -0.84 -14.49
C LEU A 79 2.78 -1.85 -15.63
N THR A 80 1.85 -2.81 -15.74
CA THR A 80 1.97 -3.85 -16.77
C THR A 80 1.45 -3.33 -18.11
N GLY A 81 2.23 -3.51 -19.19
CA GLY A 81 1.78 -3.23 -20.55
C GLY A 81 1.14 -4.49 -21.15
N GLY A 82 -0.18 -4.54 -21.24
CA GLY A 82 -0.90 -5.68 -21.81
C GLY A 82 -1.49 -5.37 -23.19
N SER A 83 -0.85 -5.86 -24.27
CA SER A 83 -1.61 -6.25 -25.46
C SER A 83 -2.25 -7.61 -25.15
N GLY A 84 -3.49 -7.84 -25.57
CA GLY A 84 -4.30 -9.02 -25.20
C GLY A 84 -3.80 -10.38 -25.71
N THR A 85 -2.53 -10.50 -26.09
CA THR A 85 -1.87 -11.71 -26.56
C THR A 85 -0.58 -11.92 -25.76
N GLU A 86 -0.38 -13.13 -25.23
CA GLU A 86 0.70 -13.51 -24.31
C GLU A 86 2.13 -13.21 -24.82
N GLU A 87 2.30 -12.91 -26.11
CA GLU A 87 3.63 -12.85 -26.76
C GLU A 87 4.37 -11.50 -26.69
N ALA A 88 3.80 -10.44 -26.10
CA ALA A 88 4.56 -9.19 -25.92
C ALA A 88 4.11 -8.38 -24.69
N ARG A 89 4.45 -8.85 -23.49
CA ARG A 89 4.44 -7.98 -22.30
C ARG A 89 5.53 -6.93 -22.46
N TYR A 90 5.12 -5.73 -22.86
CA TYR A 90 6.03 -4.60 -22.89
C TYR A 90 6.28 -4.08 -21.47
N ASN A 91 7.52 -3.68 -21.19
CA ASN A 91 8.00 -3.35 -19.85
C ASN A 91 8.44 -1.87 -19.78
N PRO A 92 7.49 -0.92 -19.68
CA PRO A 92 7.81 0.50 -19.65
C PRO A 92 8.40 0.97 -18.33
N ILE A 93 9.07 2.12 -18.42
CA ILE A 93 9.29 3.00 -17.28
C ILE A 93 8.02 3.82 -17.08
N SER A 94 7.49 3.83 -15.87
CA SER A 94 6.41 4.74 -15.48
C SER A 94 6.93 5.78 -14.50
N CYS A 95 6.61 7.05 -14.72
CA CYS A 95 6.94 8.13 -13.81
C CYS A 95 5.70 8.97 -13.57
N SER A 96 5.21 8.98 -12.33
CA SER A 96 4.09 9.80 -11.91
C SER A 96 4.58 10.95 -11.06
N VAL A 97 4.08 12.14 -11.34
CA VAL A 97 4.46 13.39 -10.69
C VAL A 97 3.22 14.17 -10.28
N VAL A 98 3.29 14.84 -9.15
CA VAL A 98 2.26 15.77 -8.70
C VAL A 98 2.93 17.02 -8.12
N LEU A 99 2.40 18.18 -8.51
CA LEU A 99 2.78 19.47 -7.96
C LEU A 99 1.77 19.82 -6.86
N LEU A 100 2.26 20.00 -5.65
CA LEU A 100 1.44 20.22 -4.46
C LEU A 100 1.56 21.68 -4.02
N ASP A 101 0.44 22.33 -3.74
CA ASP A 101 0.45 23.70 -3.24
C ASP A 101 0.96 23.74 -1.79
N LYS A 102 2.06 24.47 -1.54
CA LYS A 102 2.69 24.62 -0.23
C LYS A 102 1.76 25.27 0.80
N GLN A 103 0.74 26.01 0.37
CA GLN A 103 -0.25 26.59 1.27
C GLN A 103 -1.12 25.50 1.94
N TYR A 104 -1.33 24.38 1.27
CA TYR A 104 -2.26 23.31 1.68
C TYR A 104 -1.58 21.95 1.88
N SER A 105 -0.26 21.87 1.71
CA SER A 105 0.50 20.63 1.79
C SER A 105 1.76 20.79 2.63
N ILE A 106 1.94 19.86 3.57
CA ILE A 106 3.04 19.87 4.52
C ILE A 106 3.79 18.54 4.33
N PRO A 107 4.90 18.54 3.56
CA PRO A 107 5.75 17.36 3.43
C PRO A 107 6.45 17.08 4.75
N PHE A 108 6.64 15.80 5.07
CA PHE A 108 7.33 15.37 6.28
C PHE A 108 8.01 14.02 6.10
N ARG A 109 8.95 13.73 6.99
CA ARG A 109 9.57 12.41 7.14
C ARG A 109 9.40 11.91 8.57
N SER A 110 9.18 10.61 8.70
CA SER A 110 9.06 9.92 9.97
C SER A 110 10.03 8.75 10.06
N THR A 111 10.62 8.60 11.24
CA THR A 111 11.38 7.42 11.67
C THR A 111 10.72 6.70 12.84
N ILE A 112 9.43 6.99 13.10
CA ILE A 112 8.68 6.32 14.16
C ILE A 112 8.65 4.82 13.81
N PRO A 113 9.19 3.95 14.68
CA PRO A 113 9.27 2.54 14.39
C PRO A 113 7.87 1.92 14.46
N GLY A 114 7.56 1.06 13.49
CA GLY A 114 6.39 0.19 13.56
C GLY A 114 6.62 -1.07 14.37
N ARG A 115 5.80 -2.08 14.09
CA ARG A 115 5.86 -3.36 14.79
C ARG A 115 7.12 -4.12 14.37
N ALA A 116 7.85 -4.65 15.35
CA ALA A 116 8.96 -5.54 15.05
C ALA A 116 8.44 -6.80 14.34
N ARG A 117 9.15 -7.24 13.30
CA ARG A 117 8.79 -8.47 12.59
C ARG A 117 8.83 -9.65 13.56
N THR A 118 7.76 -10.42 13.62
CA THR A 118 7.71 -11.65 14.40
C THR A 118 8.71 -12.64 13.81
N GLN A 119 9.83 -12.87 14.50
CA GLN A 119 10.80 -13.88 14.12
C GLN A 119 10.45 -15.21 14.80
N VAL A 120 10.11 -16.22 14.00
CA VAL A 120 9.94 -17.59 14.47
C VAL A 120 11.14 -18.42 14.04
N GLY A 121 11.90 -18.97 14.99
CA GLY A 121 13.13 -19.71 14.74
C GLY A 121 14.06 -19.79 15.95
N ARG A 122 15.18 -20.52 15.83
CA ARG A 122 16.17 -20.60 16.92
C ARG A 122 16.74 -19.21 17.18
N TRP A 123 16.46 -18.69 18.37
CA TRP A 123 16.84 -17.40 18.98
C TRP A 123 18.27 -16.88 18.72
N HIS A 124 19.18 -17.70 18.20
CA HIS A 124 20.59 -17.36 17.98
C HIS A 124 20.94 -16.90 16.55
N ALA A 125 19.98 -16.80 15.63
CA ALA A 125 20.28 -16.40 14.25
C ALA A 125 20.21 -14.87 14.06
N PHE A 126 21.39 -14.24 14.13
CA PHE A 126 21.75 -12.95 13.52
C PHE A 126 20.94 -11.71 13.92
N ARG A 127 21.29 -11.12 15.09
CA ARG A 127 21.26 -9.65 15.18
C ARG A 127 22.37 -9.12 14.26
N LEU A 128 22.00 -8.34 13.24
CA LEU A 128 22.93 -7.35 12.68
C LEU A 128 23.24 -6.39 13.83
N LYS A 129 24.47 -6.43 14.30
CA LYS A 129 24.96 -5.75 15.51
C LYS A 129 25.01 -4.21 15.38
N ASP A 130 24.43 -3.66 14.32
CA ASP A 130 24.55 -2.25 13.93
C ASP A 130 23.25 -1.46 14.11
N GLU A 131 22.16 -2.07 14.62
CA GLU A 131 20.88 -1.38 14.93
C GLU A 131 20.65 -1.15 16.45
N ASP A 132 21.69 -1.27 17.27
CA ASP A 132 21.60 -1.14 18.73
C ASP A 132 21.51 0.32 19.25
N ASP A 133 21.33 1.33 18.39
CA ASP A 133 21.22 2.72 18.85
C ASP A 133 19.77 3.20 19.11
N TYR A 134 18.74 2.41 18.76
CA TYR A 134 17.33 2.77 19.00
C TYR A 134 16.42 1.58 19.38
N GLY A 135 16.98 0.51 19.95
CA GLY A 135 16.24 -0.68 20.39
C GLY A 135 16.06 -0.73 21.92
N GLY A 136 14.81 -0.74 22.38
CA GLY A 136 14.46 -0.84 23.81
C GLY A 136 15.16 -2.00 24.53
N LYS A 137 15.60 -1.73 25.77
CA LYS A 137 16.18 -2.70 26.69
C LYS A 137 15.25 -3.93 26.84
N TRP A 138 15.81 -5.10 26.54
CA TRP A 138 15.21 -6.41 26.81
C TRP A 138 15.09 -6.74 28.31
N ASP A 139 15.60 -5.87 29.19
CA ASP A 139 15.54 -6.01 30.66
C ASP A 139 14.08 -6.10 31.20
N ASP A 140 13.07 -5.63 30.45
CA ASP A 140 11.68 -5.57 30.92
C ASP A 140 10.92 -6.92 30.84
N ILE A 141 11.28 -7.84 29.92
CA ILE A 141 10.58 -9.14 29.79
C ILE A 141 11.04 -10.14 30.86
N GLU A 142 12.33 -10.12 31.22
CA GLU A 142 12.87 -10.93 32.31
C GLU A 142 12.33 -10.45 33.67
N SER A 143 12.06 -9.15 33.81
CA SER A 143 11.40 -8.54 34.98
C SER A 143 9.91 -8.96 35.09
N LEU A 144 9.18 -9.08 33.98
CA LEU A 144 7.77 -9.52 33.96
C LEU A 144 7.58 -11.01 34.29
N THR A 145 8.59 -11.84 34.02
CA THR A 145 8.54 -13.28 34.27
C THR A 145 9.10 -13.68 35.64
N THR A 146 9.86 -12.80 36.30
CA THR A 146 10.46 -13.06 37.62
C THR A 146 9.67 -12.48 38.81
N GLN A 147 8.70 -11.60 38.58
CA GLN A 147 7.82 -11.07 39.64
C GLN A 147 6.51 -11.89 39.78
N THR A 148 6.57 -12.89 40.66
CA THR A 148 5.53 -13.31 41.62
C THR A 148 4.05 -13.39 41.17
N ASN A 149 3.55 -14.64 41.08
CA ASN A 149 2.17 -15.08 41.37
C ASN A 149 0.96 -14.42 40.65
N LYS A 150 1.14 -13.64 39.59
CA LYS A 150 0.04 -13.24 38.71
C LYS A 150 -0.01 -14.13 37.47
N ARG A 151 -1.21 -14.63 37.16
CA ARG A 151 -1.53 -15.33 35.91
C ARG A 151 -1.15 -14.38 34.76
N VAL A 152 -0.12 -14.73 34.00
CA VAL A 152 0.32 -13.95 32.84
C VAL A 152 -0.87 -13.85 31.90
N ASP A 153 -1.39 -12.63 31.73
CA ASP A 153 -2.43 -12.37 30.75
C ASP A 153 -1.76 -12.30 29.38
N TRP A 154 -1.81 -13.43 28.66
CA TRP A 154 -1.26 -13.52 27.32
C TRP A 154 -1.96 -12.55 26.37
N GLU A 155 -3.22 -12.18 26.63
CA GLU A 155 -3.90 -11.14 25.88
C GLU A 155 -3.16 -9.81 26.05
N GLU A 156 -2.71 -9.45 27.27
CA GLU A 156 -1.96 -8.21 27.53
C GLU A 156 -0.58 -8.22 26.86
N VAL A 157 0.16 -9.32 26.94
CA VAL A 157 1.51 -9.48 26.35
C VAL A 157 1.49 -9.46 24.82
N TRP A 158 0.42 -9.98 24.20
CA TRP A 158 0.25 -9.99 22.74
C TRP A 158 -0.63 -8.84 22.22
N SER A 159 -1.34 -8.14 23.10
CA SER A 159 -2.13 -6.96 22.76
C SER A 159 -1.21 -5.81 22.35
N GLU A 160 -1.75 -4.92 21.53
CA GLU A 160 -1.13 -3.62 21.19
C GLU A 160 -0.74 -2.79 22.42
N ASN A 161 -1.26 -3.13 23.62
CA ASN A 161 -0.95 -2.44 24.86
C ASN A 161 0.42 -2.82 25.47
N ALA A 162 1.03 -3.96 25.11
CA ALA A 162 2.39 -4.27 25.57
C ALA A 162 3.45 -3.34 24.95
N ASP A 163 3.18 -2.80 23.75
CA ASP A 163 4.01 -1.81 23.06
C ASP A 163 3.68 -0.36 23.48
N VAL A 164 2.71 -0.11 24.37
CA VAL A 164 2.31 1.24 24.87
C VAL A 164 3.40 1.93 25.71
N LYS A 165 4.50 1.24 26.04
CA LYS A 165 5.70 1.84 26.65
C LYS A 165 6.74 2.39 25.65
N LYS A 166 6.46 2.42 24.35
CA LYS A 166 7.22 3.28 23.43
C LYS A 166 6.62 4.68 23.48
N ASP A 167 7.46 5.69 23.50
CA ASP A 167 7.05 7.09 23.60
C ASP A 167 6.36 7.53 22.30
N TRP A 168 5.09 7.15 22.11
CA TRP A 168 4.24 7.43 20.95
C TRP A 168 3.94 8.94 20.78
N SER A 169 4.61 9.79 21.56
CA SER A 169 4.46 11.23 21.65
C SER A 169 5.40 12.02 20.74
N ALA A 170 6.21 11.38 19.89
CA ALA A 170 7.09 12.06 18.94
C ALA A 170 6.47 12.09 17.52
N LEU A 171 5.68 13.12 17.22
CA LEU A 171 5.31 13.41 15.83
C LEU A 171 6.54 13.90 15.05
N PRO A 172 6.56 13.72 13.72
CA PRO A 172 7.48 14.44 12.85
C PRO A 172 7.46 15.94 13.18
N GLN A 173 8.64 16.58 13.18
CA GLN A 173 8.79 17.97 13.61
C GLN A 173 7.90 18.92 12.80
N GLU A 174 7.70 18.61 11.52
CA GLU A 174 6.85 19.36 10.59
C GLU A 174 5.37 19.31 11.00
N LEU A 175 4.92 18.21 11.62
CA LEU A 175 3.55 18.02 12.10
C LEU A 175 3.35 18.44 13.56
N ALA A 176 4.43 18.60 14.33
CA ALA A 176 4.37 18.94 15.75
C ALA A 176 3.61 20.25 16.01
N ASN A 177 3.76 21.24 15.12
CA ASN A 177 3.08 22.54 15.22
C ASN A 177 1.56 22.42 14.98
N LEU A 178 1.12 21.41 14.24
CA LEU A 178 -0.30 21.21 13.88
C LEU A 178 -1.10 20.51 15.00
N ARG A 179 -0.43 20.06 16.07
CA ARG A 179 -1.10 19.51 17.26
C ARG A 179 -2.11 20.47 17.88
N GLN A 180 -1.88 21.77 17.72
CA GLN A 180 -2.75 22.81 18.27
C GLN A 180 -4.05 22.95 17.46
N THR A 181 -4.04 22.52 16.19
CA THR A 181 -5.19 22.60 15.27
C THR A 181 -5.36 21.29 14.50
N PRO A 182 -5.64 20.16 15.18
CA PRO A 182 -5.68 18.84 14.53
C PRO A 182 -6.81 18.74 13.49
N GLU A 183 -7.91 19.45 13.71
CA GLU A 183 -9.04 19.57 12.79
C GLU A 183 -8.70 20.18 11.43
N SER A 184 -7.56 20.89 11.32
CA SER A 184 -7.12 21.46 10.06
C SER A 184 -6.61 20.41 9.08
N ILE A 185 -6.13 19.26 9.58
CA ILE A 185 -5.63 18.16 8.75
C ILE A 185 -6.79 17.25 8.41
N ARG A 186 -6.96 17.00 7.10
CA ARG A 186 -8.04 16.14 6.60
C ARG A 186 -7.52 14.89 5.92
N GLN A 187 -6.29 14.92 5.43
CA GLN A 187 -5.74 13.77 4.71
C GLN A 187 -4.23 13.62 4.88
N PHE A 188 -3.77 12.37 4.95
CA PHE A 188 -2.38 11.99 4.83
C PHE A 188 -2.14 11.11 3.61
N LEU A 189 -1.05 11.42 2.90
CA LEU A 189 -0.49 10.56 1.86
C LEU A 189 0.89 10.10 2.28
N LEU A 190 1.10 8.78 2.42
CA LEU A 190 2.33 8.21 2.97
C LEU A 190 2.96 7.19 2.01
N PHE A 191 4.30 7.17 1.97
CA PHE A 191 5.12 6.09 1.41
C PHE A 191 5.97 5.54 2.55
N SER A 192 5.83 4.25 2.83
CA SER A 192 6.42 3.64 4.02
C SER A 192 7.18 2.35 3.73
N ASP A 193 7.99 1.94 4.69
CA ASP A 193 8.62 0.64 4.74
C ASP A 193 7.62 -0.49 5.09
N SER A 194 8.12 -1.63 5.56
CA SER A 194 7.28 -2.78 5.91
C SER A 194 6.55 -2.64 7.25
N SER A 195 6.83 -1.58 8.01
CA SER A 195 6.38 -1.43 9.38
C SER A 195 5.86 0.00 9.61
N PRO A 196 4.77 0.42 8.94
CA PRO A 196 4.19 1.75 9.09
C PRO A 196 3.38 1.93 10.39
N GLU A 197 3.17 0.86 11.17
CA GLU A 197 2.13 0.78 12.19
C GLU A 197 2.26 1.88 13.23
N GLY A 198 3.50 2.18 13.62
CA GLY A 198 3.80 3.20 14.62
C GLY A 198 3.40 4.59 14.16
N LEU A 199 3.81 4.98 12.95
CA LEU A 199 3.40 6.26 12.38
C LEU A 199 1.89 6.34 12.18
N VAL A 200 1.28 5.32 11.58
CA VAL A 200 -0.16 5.33 11.30
C VAL A 200 -0.98 5.43 12.58
N SER A 201 -0.60 4.69 13.63
CA SER A 201 -1.25 4.77 14.95
C SER A 201 -1.08 6.15 15.58
N THR A 202 0.12 6.73 15.54
CA THR A 202 0.36 8.10 16.03
C THR A 202 -0.46 9.15 15.27
N LEU A 203 -0.55 9.05 13.94
CA LEU A 203 -1.35 9.97 13.13
C LEU A 203 -2.85 9.81 13.41
N HIS A 204 -3.34 8.57 13.48
CA HIS A 204 -4.75 8.28 13.73
C HIS A 204 -5.19 8.78 15.12
N SER A 205 -4.36 8.58 16.15
CA SER A 205 -4.64 9.05 17.51
C SER A 205 -4.54 10.57 17.67
N THR A 206 -3.63 11.22 16.94
CA THR A 206 -3.42 12.68 17.02
C THR A 206 -4.42 13.47 16.14
N PHE A 207 -4.75 12.93 14.96
CA PHE A 207 -5.59 13.57 13.96
C PHE A 207 -6.81 12.70 13.58
N PRO A 208 -7.73 12.40 14.53
CA PRO A 208 -8.84 11.48 14.28
C PRO A 208 -9.72 11.78 13.06
N PRO A 209 -10.07 13.04 12.72
CA PRO A 209 -10.95 13.30 11.58
C PRO A 209 -10.26 13.13 10.22
N SER A 210 -8.95 12.88 10.20
CA SER A 210 -8.19 12.76 8.97
C SER A 210 -8.29 11.36 8.36
N SER A 211 -8.45 11.30 7.03
CA SER A 211 -8.24 10.06 6.29
C SER A 211 -6.75 9.84 6.08
N ALA A 212 -6.28 8.61 6.15
CA ALA A 212 -4.87 8.29 5.89
C ALA A 212 -4.78 7.21 4.83
N PHE A 213 -3.88 7.41 3.88
CA PHE A 213 -3.53 6.40 2.90
C PHE A 213 -2.01 6.21 2.88
N THR A 214 -1.56 4.96 2.98
CA THR A 214 -0.14 4.60 2.93
C THR A 214 0.11 3.59 1.82
N LEU A 215 1.00 3.93 0.90
CA LEU A 215 1.61 2.94 0.02
C LEU A 215 2.67 2.17 0.79
N LEU A 216 2.51 0.85 0.89
CA LEU A 216 3.51 -0.01 1.53
C LEU A 216 4.63 -0.38 0.56
N ARG A 217 5.86 -0.46 1.05
CA ARG A 217 7.02 -1.12 0.40
C ARG A 217 7.13 -0.90 -1.13
N PRO A 218 7.82 0.15 -1.57
CA PRO A 218 8.36 0.21 -2.94
C PRO A 218 9.20 -1.05 -3.27
N PRO A 219 9.28 -1.47 -4.55
CA PRO A 219 9.91 -2.75 -4.93
C PRO A 219 11.41 -2.82 -4.58
N PHE A 220 11.90 -4.05 -4.31
CA PHE A 220 13.29 -4.33 -3.93
C PHE A 220 14.22 -4.30 -5.14
N ILE A 221 14.54 -3.10 -5.64
CA ILE A 221 15.30 -2.94 -6.89
C ILE A 221 16.75 -2.50 -6.62
N THR A 222 16.99 -1.77 -5.55
CA THR A 222 18.28 -1.12 -5.25
C THR A 222 19.15 -1.91 -4.26
N GLY A 223 18.74 -3.13 -3.88
CA GLY A 223 19.33 -3.88 -2.77
C GLY A 223 18.95 -3.34 -1.38
N ARG A 224 18.13 -2.28 -1.32
CA ARG A 224 17.55 -1.75 -0.09
C ARG A 224 16.13 -2.28 0.12
N PRO A 225 15.69 -2.51 1.37
CA PRO A 225 14.32 -2.95 1.65
C PRO A 225 13.25 -2.05 1.04
N VAL A 226 13.50 -0.73 1.05
CA VAL A 226 12.72 0.30 0.37
C VAL A 226 13.63 1.40 -0.18
N THR A 227 13.15 2.19 -1.15
CA THR A 227 13.84 3.38 -1.65
C THR A 227 12.90 4.57 -1.61
N LEU A 228 13.11 5.44 -0.61
CA LEU A 228 12.40 6.69 -0.41
C LEU A 228 13.33 7.86 -0.74
N PHE A 229 12.79 8.91 -1.33
CA PHE A 229 13.50 10.12 -1.72
C PHE A 229 12.95 11.31 -0.93
N GLU A 230 13.83 12.07 -0.31
CA GLU A 230 13.48 13.31 0.39
C GLU A 230 14.57 14.37 0.13
N ASN A 231 14.20 15.47 -0.51
CA ASN A 231 15.03 16.67 -0.69
C ASN A 231 16.46 16.35 -1.18
N GLY A 232 16.55 15.45 -2.18
CA GLY A 232 17.82 15.00 -2.75
C GLY A 232 18.55 13.89 -1.99
N LYS A 233 17.99 13.39 -0.86
CA LYS A 233 18.52 12.27 -0.07
C LYS A 233 17.73 10.99 -0.34
N ILE A 234 18.41 9.85 -0.19
CA ILE A 234 17.83 8.51 -0.34
C ILE A 234 17.78 7.82 1.02
N HIS A 235 16.61 7.28 1.37
CA HIS A 235 16.37 6.57 2.62
C HIS A 235 15.96 5.12 2.36
N GLY A 236 16.48 4.21 3.18
CA GLY A 236 16.20 2.77 3.11
C GLY A 236 15.19 2.26 4.16
N SER A 237 14.66 3.16 5.00
CA SER A 237 13.73 2.85 6.09
C SER A 237 12.95 4.11 6.53
N GLY A 238 11.89 3.88 7.29
CA GLY A 238 10.96 4.89 7.78
C GLY A 238 9.82 5.16 6.80
N SER A 239 9.24 6.35 6.93
CA SER A 239 8.17 6.82 6.05
C SER A 239 8.40 8.26 5.62
N ILE A 240 7.95 8.60 4.42
CA ILE A 240 7.79 9.98 3.97
C ILE A 240 6.33 10.22 3.65
N GLY A 241 5.89 11.46 3.74
CA GLY A 241 4.49 11.75 3.47
C GLY A 241 4.17 13.22 3.32
N VAL A 242 2.91 13.47 3.00
CA VAL A 242 2.33 14.80 2.90
C VAL A 242 1.06 14.84 3.74
N ALA A 243 0.96 15.83 4.62
CA ALA A 243 -0.27 16.17 5.29
C ALA A 243 -0.99 17.28 4.52
N PHE A 244 -2.29 17.15 4.34
CA PHE A 244 -3.12 18.11 3.63
C PHE A 244 -4.05 18.87 4.58
N THR A 245 -4.04 20.20 4.46
CA THR A 245 -4.82 21.11 5.30
C THR A 245 -5.93 21.80 4.52
N ASN A 246 -7.01 22.16 5.22
CA ASN A 246 -8.16 22.92 4.66
C ASN A 246 -8.83 22.27 3.44
N VAL A 247 -8.95 20.95 3.48
CA VAL A 247 -9.64 20.16 2.44
C VAL A 247 -11.12 20.02 2.80
N GLY A 248 -11.98 19.88 1.79
CA GLY A 248 -13.29 19.26 2.01
C GLY A 248 -13.12 17.81 2.52
N PRO A 249 -14.19 17.16 3.02
CA PRO A 249 -14.13 15.73 3.29
C PRO A 249 -13.77 14.99 1.99
N SER A 250 -12.56 14.44 1.90
CA SER A 250 -12.13 13.64 0.75
C SER A 250 -12.65 12.22 0.95
N GLU A 251 -13.44 11.73 0.00
CA GLU A 251 -13.92 10.36 0.01
C GLU A 251 -12.87 9.46 -0.66
N LEU A 252 -12.36 8.48 0.09
CA LEU A 252 -11.53 7.43 -0.49
C LEU A 252 -12.44 6.39 -1.14
N HIS A 253 -12.31 6.24 -2.46
CA HIS A 253 -13.10 5.29 -3.22
C HIS A 253 -12.26 4.04 -3.54
N LEU A 254 -12.61 2.93 -2.89
CA LEU A 254 -12.07 1.61 -3.21
C LEU A 254 -12.70 1.08 -4.49
N LYS A 255 -11.88 0.72 -5.47
CA LYS A 255 -12.30 0.01 -6.68
C LYS A 255 -11.71 -1.39 -6.66
N LEU A 256 -12.59 -2.37 -6.60
CA LEU A 256 -12.23 -3.78 -6.67
C LEU A 256 -11.93 -4.22 -8.12
N PRO A 257 -11.06 -5.21 -8.32
CA PRO A 257 -10.86 -5.86 -9.61
C PRO A 257 -12.18 -6.42 -10.18
N LYS A 258 -12.36 -6.37 -11.50
CA LYS A 258 -13.59 -6.85 -12.16
C LYS A 258 -13.73 -8.37 -12.15
N ASP A 259 -12.61 -9.07 -12.01
CA ASP A 259 -12.51 -10.52 -11.93
C ASP A 259 -12.70 -11.05 -10.50
N LEU A 260 -12.75 -10.18 -9.49
CA LEU A 260 -13.12 -10.52 -8.13
C LEU A 260 -14.64 -10.68 -8.02
N ARG A 261 -15.11 -11.90 -7.74
CA ARG A 261 -16.54 -12.24 -7.70
C ARG A 261 -16.98 -12.67 -6.31
N PRO A 262 -18.18 -12.29 -5.86
CA PRO A 262 -18.73 -12.80 -4.60
C PRO A 262 -18.93 -14.31 -4.68
N LEU A 263 -18.60 -15.00 -3.59
CA LEU A 263 -18.68 -16.44 -3.41
C LEU A 263 -19.59 -16.75 -2.22
N GLY A 264 -20.77 -17.32 -2.50
CA GLY A 264 -21.76 -17.61 -1.46
C GLY A 264 -22.55 -16.38 -0.99
N ALA A 265 -23.30 -16.54 0.10
CA ALA A 265 -24.16 -15.50 0.67
C ALA A 265 -23.41 -14.64 1.69
N GLU A 266 -23.95 -13.45 1.98
CA GLU A 266 -23.49 -12.61 3.08
C GLU A 266 -23.80 -13.29 4.43
N MET A 267 -22.84 -13.21 5.35
CA MET A 267 -22.85 -13.83 6.67
C MET A 267 -22.45 -12.81 7.73
N THR A 268 -22.71 -13.12 8.99
CA THR A 268 -22.36 -12.26 10.13
C THR A 268 -21.16 -12.83 10.88
N VAL A 269 -20.20 -11.99 11.22
CA VAL A 269 -19.10 -12.37 12.11
C VAL A 269 -19.66 -12.60 13.50
N THR A 270 -19.54 -13.82 14.03
CA THR A 270 -19.99 -14.15 15.39
C THR A 270 -18.84 -14.20 16.38
N ARG A 271 -17.64 -14.62 15.95
CA ARG A 271 -16.44 -14.61 16.78
C ARG A 271 -15.17 -14.49 15.93
N ALA A 272 -14.29 -13.61 16.35
CA ALA A 272 -12.95 -13.42 15.79
C ALA A 272 -11.95 -13.14 16.92
N GLU A 273 -10.68 -13.49 16.72
CA GLU A 273 -9.60 -13.29 17.69
C GLU A 273 -8.28 -13.06 16.94
N GLY A 274 -7.60 -11.94 17.20
CA GLY A 274 -6.46 -11.51 16.39
C GLY A 274 -6.84 -11.43 14.90
N ASN A 275 -6.05 -12.07 14.04
CA ASN A 275 -6.33 -12.20 12.61
C ASN A 275 -7.13 -13.46 12.22
N LEU A 276 -7.65 -14.19 13.22
CA LEU A 276 -8.38 -15.43 13.03
C LEU A 276 -9.89 -15.18 13.10
N LEU A 277 -10.58 -15.64 12.07
CA LEU A 277 -12.02 -15.72 12.02
C LEU A 277 -12.46 -17.10 12.52
N ASN A 278 -13.10 -17.12 13.69
CA ASN A 278 -13.43 -18.35 14.41
C ASN A 278 -14.84 -18.85 14.09
N THR A 279 -15.82 -17.95 13.96
CA THR A 279 -17.19 -18.33 13.60
C THR A 279 -17.89 -17.29 12.74
N LEU A 280 -18.67 -17.77 11.76
CA LEU A 280 -19.57 -16.99 10.91
C LEU A 280 -20.98 -17.56 11.03
N ASP A 281 -21.97 -16.73 11.32
CA ASP A 281 -23.35 -17.15 11.60
C ASP A 281 -23.41 -18.36 12.56
N ASN A 282 -22.62 -18.30 13.64
CA ASN A 282 -22.47 -19.37 14.63
C ASN A 282 -21.97 -20.72 14.06
N SER A 283 -21.38 -20.70 12.87
CA SER A 283 -20.94 -21.88 12.11
C SER A 283 -19.44 -21.81 11.79
N ASN A 284 -18.88 -22.96 11.38
CA ASN A 284 -17.48 -23.13 11.03
C ASN A 284 -17.16 -22.41 9.69
N PRO A 285 -16.39 -21.32 9.67
CA PRO A 285 -16.09 -20.53 8.48
C PRO A 285 -15.38 -21.33 7.38
N THR A 286 -14.45 -22.22 7.75
CA THR A 286 -13.72 -23.04 6.77
C THR A 286 -14.66 -23.99 6.03
N ARG A 287 -15.61 -24.61 6.73
CA ARG A 287 -16.63 -25.46 6.10
C ARG A 287 -17.55 -24.66 5.20
N LEU A 288 -17.96 -23.47 5.63
CA LEU A 288 -18.78 -22.56 4.81
C LEU A 288 -18.05 -22.16 3.52
N LEU A 289 -16.76 -21.84 3.60
CA LEU A 289 -15.94 -21.53 2.44
C LEU A 289 -15.84 -22.73 1.48
N LEU A 290 -15.50 -23.91 1.99
CA LEU A 290 -15.41 -25.14 1.17
C LEU A 290 -16.75 -25.50 0.52
N GLU A 291 -17.86 -25.31 1.23
CA GLU A 291 -19.19 -25.50 0.67
C GLU A 291 -19.49 -24.50 -0.45
N ALA A 292 -19.11 -23.23 -0.27
CA ALA A 292 -19.29 -22.19 -1.28
C ALA A 292 -18.43 -22.46 -2.53
N ILE A 293 -17.17 -22.89 -2.36
CA ILE A 293 -16.27 -23.33 -3.44
C ILE A 293 -16.92 -24.47 -4.23
N ARG A 294 -17.41 -25.51 -3.55
CA ARG A 294 -18.06 -26.66 -4.20
C ARG A 294 -19.35 -26.25 -4.93
N LYS A 295 -20.16 -25.39 -4.34
CA LYS A 295 -21.41 -24.87 -4.97
C LYS A 295 -21.12 -24.03 -6.21
N ALA A 296 -20.01 -23.30 -6.22
CA ALA A 296 -19.57 -22.52 -7.37
C ALA A 296 -18.96 -23.37 -8.49
N GLY A 297 -18.79 -24.68 -8.29
CA GLY A 297 -18.18 -25.58 -9.27
C GLY A 297 -16.68 -25.32 -9.49
N ILE A 298 -16.02 -24.71 -8.50
CA ILE A 298 -14.57 -24.49 -8.53
C ILE A 298 -13.90 -25.84 -8.21
N ASP A 299 -13.10 -26.35 -9.14
CA ASP A 299 -12.52 -27.69 -9.06
C ASP A 299 -11.35 -27.74 -8.06
N ALA A 300 -11.68 -27.85 -6.78
CA ALA A 300 -10.72 -28.08 -5.70
C ALA A 300 -10.20 -29.53 -5.63
N ALA A 301 -10.64 -30.41 -6.54
CA ALA A 301 -10.33 -31.83 -6.55
C ALA A 301 -9.39 -32.25 -7.68
N SER A 302 -8.93 -31.30 -8.51
CA SER A 302 -7.92 -31.57 -9.53
C SER A 302 -6.72 -32.29 -8.92
N GLU A 303 -6.17 -33.29 -9.61
CA GLU A 303 -5.05 -34.13 -9.13
C GLU A 303 -3.79 -33.32 -8.78
N ASP A 304 -3.74 -32.05 -9.17
CA ASP A 304 -2.63 -31.14 -9.00
C ASP A 304 -2.98 -30.01 -8.02
N ALA A 305 -2.96 -30.32 -6.71
CA ALA A 305 -3.25 -29.37 -5.64
C ALA A 305 -2.32 -28.13 -5.64
N VAL A 306 -1.16 -28.23 -6.29
CA VAL A 306 -0.22 -27.11 -6.51
C VAL A 306 -0.82 -26.11 -7.49
N LEU A 307 -1.32 -26.57 -8.64
CA LEU A 307 -1.97 -25.71 -9.64
C LEU A 307 -3.20 -25.01 -9.06
N PHE A 308 -4.04 -25.71 -8.29
CA PHE A 308 -5.19 -25.09 -7.64
C PHE A 308 -4.81 -23.92 -6.73
N LYS A 309 -3.76 -24.09 -5.92
CA LYS A 309 -3.27 -23.03 -5.01
C LYS A 309 -2.60 -21.88 -5.76
N GLU A 310 -1.98 -22.16 -6.89
CA GLU A 310 -1.36 -21.13 -7.72
C GLU A 310 -2.38 -20.33 -8.51
N GLU A 311 -3.50 -20.94 -8.92
CA GLU A 311 -4.48 -20.32 -9.82
C GLU A 311 -5.69 -19.69 -9.12
N GLU A 312 -6.08 -20.17 -7.95
CA GLU A 312 -7.32 -19.72 -7.29
C GLU A 312 -7.03 -18.95 -5.99
N GLU A 313 -7.60 -17.75 -5.89
CA GLU A 313 -7.46 -16.87 -4.73
C GLU A 313 -8.81 -16.63 -4.06
N PHE A 314 -8.79 -16.63 -2.72
CA PHE A 314 -9.98 -16.45 -1.90
C PHE A 314 -9.79 -15.29 -0.94
N TYR A 315 -10.88 -14.53 -0.74
CA TYR A 315 -10.88 -13.33 0.06
C TYR A 315 -12.12 -13.25 0.93
N LEU A 316 -12.07 -12.39 1.95
CA LEU A 316 -13.20 -12.03 2.79
C LEU A 316 -13.46 -10.53 2.63
N GLY A 317 -14.65 -10.16 2.18
CA GLY A 317 -15.06 -8.76 2.07
C GLY A 317 -16.01 -8.34 3.18
N VAL A 318 -15.84 -7.13 3.72
CA VAL A 318 -16.71 -6.51 4.73
C VAL A 318 -17.59 -5.44 4.10
N GLY A 319 -18.87 -5.39 4.48
CA GLY A 319 -19.79 -4.31 4.10
C GLY A 319 -19.90 -4.14 2.58
N SER A 320 -20.34 -5.20 1.89
CA SER A 320 -20.42 -5.23 0.41
C SER A 320 -19.10 -4.99 -0.32
N GLY A 321 -17.97 -5.42 0.26
CA GLY A 321 -16.64 -5.29 -0.35
C GLY A 321 -15.98 -3.93 -0.15
N SER A 322 -16.44 -3.16 0.84
CA SER A 322 -15.84 -1.88 1.24
C SER A 322 -14.42 -2.05 1.83
N GLN A 323 -14.11 -3.24 2.34
CA GLN A 323 -12.79 -3.71 2.74
C GLN A 323 -12.66 -5.16 2.27
N ILE A 324 -11.47 -5.56 1.82
CA ILE A 324 -11.21 -6.94 1.37
C ILE A 324 -9.92 -7.45 2.01
N TYR A 325 -9.99 -8.64 2.60
CA TYR A 325 -8.88 -9.33 3.23
C TYR A 325 -8.54 -10.62 2.49
N THR A 326 -7.25 -10.86 2.27
CA THR A 326 -6.77 -12.12 1.69
C THR A 326 -6.90 -13.25 2.70
N ILE A 327 -7.46 -14.39 2.29
CA ILE A 327 -7.50 -15.59 3.12
C ILE A 327 -6.18 -16.33 2.93
N THR A 328 -5.39 -16.44 4.01
CA THR A 328 -4.04 -17.05 3.94
C THR A 328 -4.06 -18.53 4.23
N SER A 329 -4.98 -18.97 5.09
CA SER A 329 -5.15 -20.37 5.45
C SER A 329 -6.51 -20.62 6.09
N GLY A 330 -6.90 -21.90 6.15
CA GLY A 330 -8.07 -22.35 6.90
C GLY A 330 -7.85 -23.76 7.42
N ASP A 331 -8.33 -24.03 8.63
CA ASP A 331 -8.31 -25.36 9.23
C ASP A 331 -9.75 -25.91 9.26
N PRO A 332 -10.08 -26.95 8.46
CA PRO A 332 -11.42 -27.53 8.45
C PRO A 332 -11.81 -28.21 9.77
N SER A 333 -10.80 -28.71 10.51
CA SER A 333 -10.99 -29.45 11.76
C SER A 333 -11.28 -28.50 12.93
N ARG A 334 -10.48 -27.44 13.07
CA ARG A 334 -10.68 -26.39 14.09
C ARG A 334 -11.75 -25.40 13.69
N GLY A 335 -11.99 -25.26 12.40
CA GLY A 335 -12.97 -24.33 11.86
C GLY A 335 -12.56 -22.89 11.96
N THR A 336 -11.30 -22.58 11.69
CA THR A 336 -10.77 -21.21 11.74
C THR A 336 -10.21 -20.82 10.39
N ILE A 337 -10.45 -19.57 9.98
CA ILE A 337 -9.83 -18.96 8.79
C ILE A 337 -8.85 -17.88 9.26
N ALA A 338 -7.64 -17.88 8.72
CA ALA A 338 -6.67 -16.82 8.95
C ALA A 338 -6.71 -15.80 7.81
N LEU A 339 -6.69 -14.51 8.18
CA LEU A 339 -6.70 -13.40 7.26
C LEU A 339 -5.33 -12.71 7.22
N ASP A 340 -4.96 -12.18 6.06
CA ASP A 340 -3.76 -11.35 5.83
C ASP A 340 -3.98 -9.92 6.36
N THR A 341 -4.09 -9.81 7.68
CA THR A 341 -4.30 -8.57 8.42
C THR A 341 -3.85 -8.79 9.85
N THR A 342 -3.68 -7.71 10.61
CA THR A 342 -3.41 -7.80 12.05
C THR A 342 -4.66 -8.16 12.84
N ARG A 343 -5.84 -7.73 12.37
CA ARG A 343 -7.11 -7.92 13.04
C ARG A 343 -8.20 -8.31 12.06
N ALA A 344 -8.92 -9.38 12.38
CA ALA A 344 -10.10 -9.80 11.66
C ALA A 344 -11.29 -8.85 11.92
N PRO A 345 -12.28 -8.82 11.01
CA PRO A 345 -13.54 -8.09 11.19
C PRO A 345 -14.17 -8.34 12.57
N VAL A 346 -14.80 -7.32 13.15
CA VAL A 346 -15.36 -7.41 14.50
C VAL A 346 -16.69 -8.17 14.51
N ALA A 347 -17.01 -8.78 15.66
CA ALA A 347 -18.29 -9.47 15.82
C ALA A 347 -19.47 -8.51 15.56
N GLY A 348 -20.43 -8.98 14.77
CA GLY A 348 -21.58 -8.21 14.29
C GLY A 348 -21.44 -7.69 12.86
N GLU A 349 -20.22 -7.61 12.30
CA GLU A 349 -20.02 -7.15 10.93
C GLU A 349 -20.55 -8.14 9.89
N LYS A 350 -21.03 -7.59 8.78
CA LYS A 350 -21.49 -8.35 7.61
C LYS A 350 -20.33 -8.60 6.65
N VAL A 351 -20.13 -9.86 6.31
CA VAL A 351 -19.03 -10.32 5.48
C VAL A 351 -19.48 -11.29 4.40
N GLN A 352 -18.74 -11.36 3.31
CA GLN A 352 -18.99 -12.30 2.21
C GLN A 352 -17.65 -12.83 1.69
N PHE A 353 -17.59 -14.11 1.32
CA PHE A 353 -16.41 -14.62 0.64
C PHE A 353 -16.36 -14.10 -0.80
N TYR A 354 -15.15 -13.94 -1.32
CA TYR A 354 -14.89 -13.59 -2.71
C TYR A 354 -13.86 -14.55 -3.29
N HIS A 355 -13.92 -14.67 -4.61
CA HIS A 355 -13.09 -15.58 -5.40
C HIS A 355 -12.55 -14.86 -6.62
N ARG A 356 -11.30 -15.16 -6.96
CA ARG A 356 -10.64 -14.70 -8.17
C ARG A 356 -9.77 -15.83 -8.73
N SER A 357 -9.85 -16.04 -10.04
CA SER A 357 -8.92 -16.91 -10.76
C SER A 357 -7.82 -16.06 -11.39
N LYS A 358 -6.55 -16.39 -11.11
CA LYS A 358 -5.37 -15.70 -11.68
C LYS A 358 -5.23 -15.88 -13.20
N ARG A 359 -5.99 -16.79 -13.80
CA ARG A 359 -6.12 -16.90 -15.26
C ARG A 359 -6.88 -15.73 -15.89
N SER A 360 -7.57 -14.92 -15.08
CA SER A 360 -8.30 -13.75 -15.55
C SER A 360 -7.36 -12.61 -15.91
N ALA A 361 -7.64 -11.92 -17.02
CA ALA A 361 -6.81 -10.81 -17.49
C ALA A 361 -6.70 -9.69 -16.45
N SER A 362 -5.52 -9.06 -16.39
CA SER A 362 -5.23 -7.97 -15.45
C SER A 362 -6.23 -6.80 -15.54
N THR A 363 -6.47 -6.15 -14.39
CA THR A 363 -7.36 -4.99 -14.33
C THR A 363 -6.75 -3.85 -15.14
N SER A 364 -7.44 -3.46 -16.22
CA SER A 364 -6.99 -2.33 -17.03
C SER A 364 -7.20 -1.02 -16.30
N ALA A 365 -6.09 -0.29 -16.11
CA ALA A 365 -6.04 1.05 -15.58
C ALA A 365 -6.89 2.03 -16.42
N SER A 366 -7.13 1.76 -17.71
CA SER A 366 -8.05 2.58 -18.52
C SER A 366 -9.49 2.55 -18.03
N SER A 367 -9.89 1.54 -17.24
CA SER A 367 -11.21 1.52 -16.59
C SER A 367 -11.27 2.36 -15.31
N ILE A 368 -10.12 2.83 -14.85
CA ILE A 368 -9.98 3.71 -13.69
C ILE A 368 -10.15 5.18 -14.12
N PHE A 369 -9.75 5.53 -15.35
CA PHE A 369 -9.70 6.91 -15.85
C PHE A 369 -10.76 7.21 -16.91
N SER A 370 -11.39 8.37 -16.80
CA SER A 370 -12.13 9.01 -17.89
C SER A 370 -11.16 9.97 -18.60
N ALA A 371 -11.17 9.99 -19.93
CA ALA A 371 -10.21 10.75 -20.76
C ALA A 371 -10.25 12.28 -20.59
N ASN A 372 -11.20 12.83 -19.83
CA ASN A 372 -11.41 14.27 -19.64
C ASN A 372 -11.50 14.62 -18.15
N GLN A 373 -10.39 14.54 -17.41
CA GLN A 373 -10.36 15.00 -16.01
C GLN A 373 -9.89 16.46 -15.98
N SER A 374 -10.75 17.34 -15.47
CA SER A 374 -10.41 18.76 -15.24
C SER A 374 -9.58 18.97 -13.98
N GLU A 375 -9.64 18.04 -13.03
CA GLU A 375 -8.96 18.11 -11.74
C GLU A 375 -7.93 16.97 -11.58
N PRO A 376 -6.83 17.19 -10.85
CA PRO A 376 -5.85 16.14 -10.59
C PRO A 376 -6.44 14.95 -9.82
N LEU A 377 -6.39 13.78 -10.44
CA LEU A 377 -6.76 12.52 -9.82
C LEU A 377 -5.54 11.80 -9.30
N VAL A 378 -5.57 11.35 -8.04
CA VAL A 378 -4.52 10.51 -7.46
C VAL A 378 -5.05 9.11 -7.19
N THR A 379 -4.40 8.11 -7.78
CA THR A 379 -4.76 6.70 -7.68
C THR A 379 -3.59 5.86 -7.17
N PHE A 380 -3.90 5.00 -6.20
CA PHE A 380 -2.97 4.03 -5.65
C PHE A 380 -3.47 2.62 -5.96
N GLY A 381 -2.63 1.83 -6.61
CA GLY A 381 -2.91 0.46 -6.96
C GLY A 381 -2.15 -0.53 -6.07
N VAL A 382 -2.74 -1.71 -5.91
CA VAL A 382 -1.97 -2.93 -5.68
C VAL A 382 -1.60 -3.50 -7.06
N ALA A 383 -0.44 -4.13 -7.21
CA ALA A 383 0.16 -4.65 -8.45
C ALA A 383 -0.80 -5.23 -9.51
N ASP A 384 -0.33 -5.41 -10.75
CA ASP A 384 -1.13 -5.84 -11.91
C ASP A 384 -2.15 -4.80 -12.42
N LEU A 385 -1.90 -3.51 -12.19
CA LEU A 385 -2.58 -2.47 -12.97
C LEU A 385 -1.97 -2.38 -14.36
N SER A 386 -2.80 -2.54 -15.39
CA SER A 386 -2.35 -2.51 -16.78
C SER A 386 -2.75 -1.24 -17.52
N VAL A 387 -1.78 -0.55 -18.12
CA VAL A 387 -2.06 0.62 -18.95
C VAL A 387 -2.16 0.16 -20.41
N ARG A 388 -3.32 0.42 -21.04
CA ARG A 388 -3.49 0.15 -22.47
C ARG A 388 -2.72 1.20 -23.27
N ASP A 389 -1.74 0.74 -24.03
CA ASP A 389 -1.09 1.56 -25.04
C ASP A 389 -2.06 1.68 -26.24
N HIS A 390 -2.63 2.86 -26.43
CA HIS A 390 -3.46 3.15 -27.61
C HIS A 390 -2.63 3.63 -28.80
N THR A 391 -1.30 3.60 -28.73
CA THR A 391 -0.46 4.18 -29.78
C THR A 391 0.53 3.17 -30.35
N GLU A 392 0.34 2.83 -31.63
CA GLU A 392 1.39 2.31 -32.51
C GLU A 392 2.59 3.29 -32.68
N GLY A 393 2.62 4.40 -31.91
CA GLY A 393 3.61 5.46 -31.98
C GLY A 393 4.77 5.25 -31.00
N LYS A 394 6.00 5.56 -31.44
CA LYS A 394 7.23 5.47 -30.62
C LYS A 394 7.34 6.50 -29.47
N GLY A 395 6.28 7.26 -29.18
CA GLY A 395 6.30 8.36 -28.21
C GLY A 395 5.93 7.93 -26.78
N PRO A 396 6.22 8.76 -25.76
CA PRO A 396 5.74 8.49 -24.41
C PRO A 396 4.21 8.66 -24.34
N LEU A 397 3.54 7.76 -23.64
CA LEU A 397 2.14 7.92 -23.24
C LEU A 397 2.10 8.87 -22.04
N ILE A 398 1.37 9.98 -22.18
CA ILE A 398 1.21 10.98 -21.13
C ILE A 398 -0.26 11.00 -20.70
N MET A 399 -0.50 10.74 -19.42
CA MET A 399 -1.81 10.86 -18.79
C MET A 399 -1.82 12.14 -17.95
N GLU A 400 -2.37 13.21 -18.52
CA GLU A 400 -2.50 14.50 -17.81
C GLU A 400 -3.59 14.44 -16.74
N ASN A 401 -3.40 15.21 -15.66
CA ASN A 401 -4.26 15.25 -14.47
C ASN A 401 -4.46 13.90 -13.78
N VAL A 402 -3.49 12.99 -13.93
CA VAL A 402 -3.56 11.65 -13.35
C VAL A 402 -2.21 11.32 -12.70
N PHE A 403 -2.23 10.95 -11.43
CA PHE A 403 -1.10 10.38 -10.71
C PHE A 403 -1.42 8.93 -10.36
N ILE A 404 -0.61 7.99 -10.83
CA ILE A 404 -0.78 6.56 -10.57
C ILE A 404 0.47 6.02 -9.92
N THR A 405 0.33 5.31 -8.80
CA THR A 405 1.42 4.53 -8.24
C THR A 405 0.91 3.19 -7.78
N CYS A 406 1.77 2.19 -7.78
CA CYS A 406 1.43 0.83 -7.41
C CYS A 406 2.37 0.28 -6.34
N SER A 407 1.87 -0.66 -5.54
CA SER A 407 2.65 -1.47 -4.60
C SER A 407 2.47 -2.96 -4.86
N GLU A 408 3.56 -3.71 -4.76
CA GLU A 408 3.56 -5.18 -4.75
C GLU A 408 3.14 -5.75 -3.39
N ASN A 409 3.19 -4.94 -2.34
CA ASN A 409 2.98 -5.36 -0.96
C ASN A 409 1.65 -4.87 -0.38
N GLY A 410 0.83 -4.23 -1.22
CA GLY A 410 -0.46 -3.70 -0.84
C GLY A 410 -0.45 -2.24 -0.41
N LEU A 411 -1.59 -1.82 0.11
CA LEU A 411 -1.86 -0.46 0.55
C LEU A 411 -2.56 -0.46 1.91
N TRP A 412 -2.35 0.58 2.70
CA TRP A 412 -3.13 0.85 3.90
C TRP A 412 -4.09 1.99 3.65
N ALA A 413 -5.31 1.86 4.17
CA ALA A 413 -6.33 2.88 4.07
C ALA A 413 -7.10 3.06 5.37
N THR A 414 -7.51 4.30 5.60
CA THR A 414 -8.42 4.71 6.66
C THR A 414 -9.30 5.83 6.13
N ARG A 415 -10.62 5.64 6.12
CA ARG A 415 -11.59 6.59 5.54
C ARG A 415 -12.19 7.56 6.55
N GLY A 416 -11.73 7.52 7.80
CA GLY A 416 -12.11 8.47 8.84
C GLY A 416 -11.98 7.91 10.26
N ALA A 417 -12.39 8.71 11.24
CA ALA A 417 -12.16 8.49 12.67
C ALA A 417 -12.72 7.18 13.25
N SER A 418 -13.77 6.62 12.63
CA SER A 418 -14.44 5.41 13.11
C SER A 418 -13.89 4.12 12.51
N GLU A 419 -13.06 4.22 11.47
CA GLU A 419 -12.50 3.06 10.79
C GLU A 419 -11.09 2.79 11.29
N THR A 420 -10.83 1.57 11.75
CA THR A 420 -9.46 1.16 12.02
C THR A 420 -8.68 1.03 10.72
N PRO A 421 -7.42 1.50 10.65
CA PRO A 421 -6.57 1.29 9.48
C PRO A 421 -6.55 -0.20 9.07
N TRP A 422 -6.69 -0.45 7.77
CA TRP A 422 -6.71 -1.80 7.22
C TRP A 422 -5.82 -1.89 5.98
N THR A 423 -5.38 -3.11 5.65
CA THR A 423 -4.50 -3.39 4.51
C THR A 423 -5.27 -4.05 3.38
N CYS A 424 -5.07 -3.59 2.15
CA CYS A 424 -5.49 -4.30 0.95
C CYS A 424 -4.27 -4.86 0.22
N THR A 425 -4.22 -6.19 0.06
CA THR A 425 -3.17 -6.89 -0.71
C THR A 425 -3.69 -7.50 -2.02
N VAL A 426 -4.93 -7.20 -2.40
CA VAL A 426 -5.57 -7.76 -3.60
C VAL A 426 -5.04 -7.10 -4.87
N SER A 427 -4.28 -7.83 -5.69
CA SER A 427 -3.76 -7.32 -6.97
C SER A 427 -4.86 -6.73 -7.87
N GLY A 428 -4.58 -5.60 -8.51
CA GLY A 428 -5.52 -4.88 -9.38
C GLY A 428 -6.56 -4.04 -8.61
N CYS A 429 -6.57 -4.11 -7.28
CA CYS A 429 -7.36 -3.20 -6.46
C CYS A 429 -6.76 -1.80 -6.54
N SER A 430 -7.60 -0.77 -6.48
CA SER A 430 -7.14 0.61 -6.45
C SER A 430 -7.96 1.47 -5.51
N ILE A 431 -7.30 2.46 -4.90
CA ILE A 431 -7.94 3.51 -4.12
C ILE A 431 -7.75 4.83 -4.87
N ARG A 432 -8.87 5.51 -5.09
CA ARG A 432 -8.91 6.87 -5.62
C ARG A 432 -9.03 7.86 -4.47
N SER A 433 -8.24 8.93 -4.57
CA SER A 433 -8.37 10.13 -3.75
C SER A 433 -8.49 11.34 -4.66
N ASP A 434 -9.46 12.18 -4.34
CA ASP A 434 -9.57 13.51 -4.92
C ASP A 434 -8.72 14.47 -4.06
N LEU A 435 -7.61 14.97 -4.61
CA LEU A 435 -6.65 15.87 -3.94
C LEU A 435 -6.83 17.34 -4.32
#